data_AF-A0A3M3LWE7-F1
#
_entry.id   AF-A0A3M3LWE7-F1
#
_cell.length_a   1.000
_cell.length_b   1.000
_cell.length_c   1.000
_cell.angle_alpha   90.00
_cell.angle_beta   90.00
_cell.angle_gamma   90.00
#
_symmetry.space_group_name_H-M   'P 1'
#
loop_
_entity.id
_entity.type
_entity.pdbx_description
1 polymer ?
#
loop_
_entity_poly.entity_id
_entity_poly.type
_entity_poly.pdbx_seq_one_letter_code
_entity_poly.pdbx_strand_id
1 'polypeptide(L)'
;AWGYLAAVDLTTHKTIWMHKNGTVRDSSPLPLPLTMGVPSLGGPFMTASGLAFMSATLDQYLRAYDVRNGKQLWEARLPAGA
;
A
#
# COMPACT_ATOMS: atom_id res chain seq x y z
N ALA A 1 13.59 4.03 2.66
CA ALA A 1 12.45 4.97 2.72
C ALA A 1 11.25 4.21 3.27
N TRP A 2 10.56 4.77 4.27
CA TRP A 2 9.34 4.17 4.83
C TRP A 2 8.17 4.54 3.91
N GLY A 3 7.66 3.58 3.14
CA GLY A 3 6.58 3.83 2.17
C GLY A 3 5.23 4.07 2.86
N TYR A 4 4.55 5.14 2.46
CA TYR A 4 3.21 5.48 2.95
C TYR A 4 2.21 5.52 1.80
N LEU A 5 0.97 5.13 2.09
CA LEU A 5 -0.19 5.38 1.26
C LEU A 5 -1.05 6.42 1.97
N ALA A 6 -1.45 7.48 1.27
CA ALA A 6 -2.26 8.55 1.83
C ALA A 6 -3.36 8.99 0.85
N ALA A 7 -4.51 9.37 1.39
CA ALA A 7 -5.51 10.15 0.65
C ALA A 7 -5.40 11.61 1.03
N VAL A 8 -5.38 12.47 0.01
CA VAL A 8 -5.30 13.92 0.18
C VAL A 8 -6.49 14.55 -0.53
N ASP A 9 -7.22 15.40 0.18
CA ASP A 9 -8.23 16.27 -0.42
C ASP A 9 -7.54 17.42 -1.15
N LEU A 10 -7.71 17.49 -2.46
CA LEU A 10 -7.07 18.52 -3.30
C LEU A 10 -7.72 19.90 -3.17
N THR A 11 -8.93 20.00 -2.62
CA THR A 11 -9.61 21.29 -2.41
C THR A 11 -9.12 21.97 -1.13
N THR A 12 -8.85 21.18 -0.09
CA THR A 12 -8.44 21.68 1.23
C THR A 12 -6.96 21.46 1.54
N HIS A 13 -6.26 20.69 0.70
CA HIS A 13 -4.89 20.21 0.89
C HIS A 13 -4.68 19.40 2.19
N LYS A 14 -5.76 18.81 2.72
CA LYS A 14 -5.70 18.01 3.95
C LYS A 14 -5.51 16.54 3.64
N THR A 15 -4.61 15.90 4.37
CA THR A 15 -4.51 14.45 4.41
C THR A 15 -5.71 13.88 5.16
N ILE A 16 -6.54 13.11 4.48
CA ILE A 16 -7.74 12.47 5.05
C ILE A 16 -7.32 11.27 5.89
N TRP A 17 -6.39 10.46 5.38
CA TRP A 17 -5.80 9.32 6.08
C TRP A 17 -4.41 9.01 5.52
N MET A 18 -3.60 8.29 6.32
CA MET A 18 -2.27 7.85 5.95
C MET A 18 -1.91 6.54 6.66
N HIS A 19 -1.35 5.59 5.92
CA HIS A 19 -0.94 4.27 6.42
C HIS A 19 0.45 3.91 5.92
N LYS A 20 1.19 3.13 6.72
CA LYS A 20 2.40 2.45 6.24
C LYS A 20 1.99 1.40 5.20
N ASN A 21 2.68 1.36 4.07
CA ASN A 21 2.35 0.44 2.99
C ASN A 21 3.41 -0.65 2.80
N GLY A 22 3.02 -1.89 3.08
CA GLY A 22 3.83 -3.08 2.90
C GLY A 22 4.65 -3.51 4.12
N THR A 23 5.35 -4.62 3.95
CA THR A 23 5.99 -5.40 5.02
C THR A 23 7.48 -5.60 4.76
N VAL A 24 8.28 -5.73 5.81
CA VAL A 24 9.73 -5.97 5.66
C VAL A 24 10.09 -7.43 5.38
N ARG A 25 9.11 -8.28 5.03
CA ARG A 25 9.29 -9.72 4.87
C ARG A 25 10.42 -10.08 3.91
N ASP A 26 10.48 -9.43 2.76
CA ASP A 26 11.46 -9.71 1.71
C ASP A 26 12.66 -8.74 1.75
N SER A 27 12.75 -7.88 2.78
CA SER A 27 13.82 -6.88 2.94
C SER A 27 14.56 -6.99 4.29
N SER A 28 14.22 -7.99 5.12
CA SER A 28 14.79 -8.22 6.45
C SER A 28 15.55 -9.55 6.50
N PRO A 29 16.63 -9.67 7.30
CA PRO A 29 17.32 -10.95 7.53
C PRO A 29 16.40 -12.05 8.08
N LEU A 30 15.37 -11.66 8.81
CA LEU A 30 14.30 -12.53 9.28
C LEU A 30 13.03 -12.24 8.49
N PRO A 31 12.41 -13.24 7.82
CA PRO A 31 11.28 -13.04 6.91
C PRO A 31 9.95 -12.90 7.66
N LEU A 32 9.87 -11.91 8.56
CA LEU A 32 8.67 -11.59 9.33
C LEU A 32 7.83 -10.52 8.61
N PRO A 33 6.51 -10.72 8.46
CA PRO A 33 5.62 -9.78 7.75
C PRO A 33 5.23 -8.59 8.63
N LEU A 34 6.21 -7.84 9.14
CA LEU A 34 5.96 -6.65 9.96
C LEU A 34 5.62 -5.47 9.06
N THR A 35 4.47 -4.83 9.30
CA THR A 35 4.00 -3.63 8.58
C THR A 35 4.81 -2.41 8.96
N MET A 36 6.02 -2.36 8.45
CA MET A 36 6.94 -1.24 8.60
C MET A 36 6.87 -0.31 7.39
N GLY A 37 6.23 -0.72 6.29
CA GLY A 37 6.24 0.06 5.07
C GLY A 37 7.52 -0.19 4.27
N VAL A 38 7.38 -0.29 2.96
CA VAL A 38 8.49 -0.52 2.03
C VAL A 38 8.41 0.46 0.87
N PRO A 39 9.56 0.77 0.24
CA PRO A 39 9.56 1.48 -1.03
C PRO A 39 8.59 0.81 -2.02
N SER A 40 7.85 1.65 -2.73
CA SER A 40 7.02 1.22 -3.85
C SER A 40 7.45 1.97 -5.10
N LEU A 41 7.51 1.26 -6.22
CA LEU A 41 7.90 1.81 -7.52
C LEU A 41 6.69 2.34 -8.31
N GLY A 42 5.47 1.97 -7.90
CA GLY A 42 4.23 2.31 -8.58
C GLY A 42 3.22 3.02 -7.68
N GLY A 43 2.34 3.80 -8.30
CA GLY A 43 1.18 4.36 -7.62
C GLY A 43 0.00 3.38 -7.58
N PRO A 44 -0.98 3.59 -6.69
CA PRO A 44 -2.22 2.83 -6.74
C PRO A 44 -3.04 3.20 -7.98
N PHE A 45 -3.77 2.24 -8.54
CA PHE A 45 -4.84 2.52 -9.50
C PHE A 45 -6.20 2.43 -8.80
N MET A 46 -7.14 3.26 -9.23
CA MET A 46 -8.46 3.37 -8.59
C MET A 46 -9.57 2.88 -9.51
N THR A 47 -10.62 2.33 -8.90
CA THR A 47 -11.83 1.87 -9.57
C THR A 47 -13.02 2.74 -9.20
N ALA A 48 -14.05 2.77 -10.05
CA ALA A 48 -15.26 3.54 -9.81
C ALA A 48 -16.05 3.09 -8.56
N SER A 49 -15.84 1.85 -8.10
CA SER A 49 -16.48 1.32 -6.88
C SER A 49 -15.85 1.83 -5.59
N GLY A 50 -14.81 2.67 -5.65
CA GLY A 50 -14.11 3.19 -4.48
C GLY A 50 -13.05 2.25 -3.93
N LEU A 51 -12.55 1.31 -4.74
CA LEU A 51 -11.41 0.46 -4.40
C LEU A 51 -10.14 0.99 -5.07
N ALA A 52 -9.07 1.10 -4.29
CA ALA A 52 -7.72 1.34 -4.78
C ALA A 52 -6.90 0.06 -4.71
N PHE A 53 -6.19 -0.27 -5.79
CA PHE A 53 -5.30 -1.41 -5.86
C PHE A 53 -3.86 -0.93 -5.95
N MET A 54 -2.99 -1.52 -5.13
CA MET A 54 -1.57 -1.17 -5.10
C MET A 54 -0.72 -2.43 -5.18
N SER A 55 0.30 -2.37 -6.03
CA SER A 55 1.34 -3.38 -6.17
C SER A 55 2.68 -2.66 -6.31
N ALA A 56 3.68 -3.27 -6.96
CA ALA A 56 5.01 -2.71 -7.12
C ALA A 56 5.64 -2.35 -5.77
N THR A 57 5.40 -3.18 -4.75
CA THR A 57 6.02 -3.09 -3.43
C THR A 57 7.07 -4.17 -3.30
N LEU A 58 8.16 -3.88 -2.57
CA LEU A 58 9.26 -4.85 -2.41
C LEU A 58 8.84 -6.17 -1.76
N ASP A 59 7.71 -6.19 -1.06
CA ASP A 59 7.18 -7.38 -0.40
C ASP A 59 6.30 -8.29 -1.27
N GLN A 60 6.22 -8.00 -2.57
CA GLN A 60 5.57 -8.86 -3.57
C GLN A 60 4.08 -9.06 -3.32
N TYR A 61 3.35 -8.06 -2.81
CA TYR A 61 1.90 -8.15 -2.61
C TYR A 61 1.13 -7.26 -3.59
N LEU A 62 -0.05 -7.74 -3.99
CA LEU A 62 -1.13 -6.92 -4.52
C LEU A 62 -2.13 -6.70 -3.39
N ARG A 63 -2.47 -5.44 -3.12
CA ARG A 63 -3.37 -5.05 -2.03
C ARG A 63 -4.55 -4.24 -2.55
N ALA A 64 -5.71 -4.42 -1.93
CA ALA A 64 -6.91 -3.63 -2.18
C ALA A 64 -7.29 -2.82 -0.94
N TYR A 65 -7.60 -1.54 -1.13
CA TYR A 65 -7.94 -0.58 -0.10
C TYR A 65 -9.29 0.08 -0.37
N ASP A 66 -10.06 0.35 0.68
CA ASP A 66 -11.20 1.26 0.62
C ASP A 66 -10.68 2.72 0.61
N VAL A 67 -10.96 3.45 -0.46
CA VAL A 67 -10.47 4.82 -0.65
C VAL A 67 -10.98 5.79 0.43
N ARG A 68 -12.14 5.52 1.03
CA ARG A 68 -12.78 6.44 1.98
C ARG A 68 -12.07 6.48 3.33
N ASN A 69 -11.54 5.34 3.76
CA ASN A 69 -10.97 5.19 5.10
C ASN A 69 -9.57 4.57 5.13
N GLY A 70 -9.00 4.21 3.98
CA GLY A 70 -7.67 3.64 3.87
C GLY A 70 -7.55 2.19 4.34
N LYS A 71 -8.66 1.55 4.73
CA LYS A 71 -8.66 0.17 5.23
C LYS A 71 -8.24 -0.80 4.14
N GLN A 72 -7.21 -1.60 4.41
CA GLN A 72 -6.88 -2.76 3.59
C GLN A 72 -8.02 -3.78 3.71
N LEU A 73 -8.65 -4.10 2.57
CA LEU A 73 -9.75 -5.06 2.51
C LEU A 73 -9.26 -6.46 2.12
N TRP A 74 -8.17 -6.52 1.35
CA TRP A 74 -7.65 -7.77 0.80
C TRP A 74 -6.17 -7.62 0.42
N GLU A 75 -5.45 -8.73 0.46
CA GLU A 75 -4.13 -8.85 -0.13
C GLU A 75 -3.88 -10.26 -0.69
N ALA A 76 -3.06 -10.35 -1.72
CA ALA A 76 -2.46 -11.61 -2.16
C ALA A 76 -1.00 -11.42 -2.52
N ARG A 77 -0.22 -12.48 -2.31
CA ARG A 77 1.18 -12.51 -2.70
C ARG A 77 1.33 -12.89 -4.17
N LEU A 78 2.20 -12.17 -4.86
CA LEU A 78 2.59 -12.43 -6.23
C LEU A 78 3.92 -13.22 -6.26
N PRO A 79 4.15 -14.07 -7.27
CA PRO A 79 5.45 -14.70 -7.49
C PRO A 79 6.55 -13.67 -7.78
N ALA A 80 6.19 -12.60 -8.50
CA ALA A 80 6.98 -11.39 -8.74
C ALA A 80 6.00 -10.20 -8.76
N GLY A 81 6.11 -9.30 -7.79
CA GLY A 81 5.20 -8.18 -7.56
C GLY A 81 5.89 -6.85 -7.28
N ALA A 82 7.22 -6.79 -7.43
CA ALA A 82 8.00 -5.55 -7.45
C ALA A 82 8.13 -5.01 -8.88
#